data_AF-A0A7S4CNU4-F1
#
_entry.id   AF-A0A7S4CNU4-F1
#
_cell.length_a   1.000
_cell.length_b   1.000
_cell.length_c   1.000
_cell.angle_alpha   90.00
_cell.angle_beta   90.00
_cell.angle_gamma   90.00
#
_symmetry.space_group_name_H-M   'P 1'
#
loop_
_entity.id
_entity.type
_entity.pdbx_description
1 polymer ?
#
loop_
_entity_poly.entity_id
_entity_poly.type
_entity_poly.pdbx_seq_one_letter_code
_entity_poly.pdbx_strand_id
1 'polypeptide(L)'
;PVYEEFRAVGQTYIALAFRVLSIWHDVWCRYSDPGYDWYIRLDDDTFPLPTLRQFLDTQDPSQPVVYGSALWEADGFLSGGAGWAMSRAALALFGPAIAACEAEMRVRPGCSGSFCEDV
;
A
#
# COMPACT_ATOMS: atom_id res chain seq x y z
N PRO A 1 17.16 -7.97 -4.04
CA PRO A 1 17.37 -6.65 -3.42
C PRO A 1 16.27 -6.30 -2.38
N VAL A 2 15.03 -6.02 -2.78
CA VAL A 2 13.94 -5.59 -1.86
C VAL A 2 13.59 -6.66 -0.81
N TYR A 3 13.56 -7.94 -1.21
CA TYR A 3 13.28 -9.04 -0.28
C TYR A 3 14.35 -9.24 0.81
N GLU A 4 15.60 -8.87 0.53
CA GLU A 4 16.69 -8.95 1.53
C GLU A 4 16.59 -7.81 2.54
N GLU A 5 16.23 -6.59 2.10
CA GLU A 5 15.87 -5.48 2.99
C GLU A 5 14.69 -5.86 3.90
N PHE A 6 13.65 -6.53 3.37
CA PHE A 6 12.53 -6.99 4.19
C PHE A 6 12.91 -8.00 5.28
N ARG A 7 13.90 -8.86 5.02
CA ARG A 7 14.41 -9.78 6.04
C ARG A 7 15.22 -9.04 7.12
N ALA A 8 15.94 -7.99 6.74
CA ALA A 8 16.76 -7.19 7.66
C ALA A 8 15.93 -6.35 8.64
N VAL A 9 14.78 -5.84 8.21
CA VAL A 9 13.89 -4.99 9.03
C VAL A 9 13.12 -5.80 10.11
N GLY A 10 13.13 -7.14 10.01
CA GLY A 10 12.46 -8.03 10.94
C GLY A 10 10.96 -8.19 10.65
N GLN A 11 10.43 -9.39 10.90
CA GLN A 11 9.03 -9.73 10.58
C GLN A 11 8.05 -9.42 11.71
N THR A 12 8.28 -8.35 12.46
CA THR A 12 7.43 -7.97 13.58
C THR A 12 6.26 -7.11 13.12
N TYR A 13 5.21 -7.02 13.95
CA TYR A 13 4.06 -6.13 13.70
C TYR A 13 4.46 -4.64 13.68
N ILE A 14 5.45 -4.24 14.48
CA ILE A 14 5.92 -2.85 14.54
C ILE A 14 6.49 -2.42 13.18
N ALA A 15 7.20 -3.31 12.50
CA ALA A 15 7.76 -3.07 11.18
C ALA A 15 6.73 -3.18 10.03
N LEU A 16 5.46 -3.52 10.31
CA LEU A 16 4.48 -3.83 9.27
C LEU A 16 4.23 -2.64 8.34
N ALA A 17 4.10 -1.43 8.89
CA ALA A 17 3.87 -0.22 8.10
C ALA A 17 5.00 0.02 7.08
N PHE A 18 6.25 -0.07 7.54
CA PHE A 18 7.42 0.05 6.66
C PHE A 18 7.41 -1.01 5.55
N ARG A 19 7.14 -2.27 5.91
CA ARG A 19 7.08 -3.36 4.93
C ARG A 19 6.02 -3.11 3.87
N VAL A 20 4.82 -2.68 4.28
CA VAL A 20 3.72 -2.39 3.37
C VAL A 20 4.05 -1.22 2.43
N LEU A 21 4.63 -0.14 2.95
CA LEU A 21 5.02 1.02 2.12
C LEU A 21 6.06 0.63 1.07
N SER A 22 7.11 -0.11 1.44
CA SER A 22 8.14 -0.51 0.47
C SER A 22 7.62 -1.54 -0.54
N ILE A 23 6.64 -2.39 -0.18
CA ILE A 23 5.95 -3.24 -1.16
C ILE A 23 5.23 -2.36 -2.19
N TRP A 24 4.51 -1.34 -1.75
CA TRP A 24 3.80 -0.43 -2.65
C TRP A 24 4.74 0.40 -3.51
N HIS A 25 5.87 0.83 -2.99
CA HIS A 25 6.92 1.49 -3.77
C HIS A 25 7.46 0.56 -4.87
N ASP A 26 7.77 -0.70 -4.55
CA ASP A 26 8.22 -1.68 -5.54
C ASP A 26 7.14 -1.98 -6.59
N VAL A 27 5.88 -2.08 -6.16
CA VAL A 27 4.74 -2.26 -7.06
C VAL A 27 4.62 -1.10 -8.05
N TRP A 28 4.69 0.14 -7.57
CA TRP A 28 4.66 1.31 -8.44
C TRP A 28 5.84 1.33 -9.41
N CYS A 29 7.07 1.11 -8.93
CA CYS A 29 8.27 1.12 -9.78
C CYS A 29 8.26 0.06 -10.89
N ARG A 30 7.69 -1.13 -10.62
CA ARG A 30 7.75 -2.26 -11.57
C ARG A 30 6.51 -2.41 -12.42
N TYR A 31 5.35 -2.02 -11.91
CA TYR A 31 4.07 -2.38 -12.49
C TYR A 31 3.20 -1.18 -12.87
N SER A 32 3.70 0.06 -12.77
CA SER A 32 2.95 1.24 -13.22
C SER A 32 2.92 1.43 -14.74
N ASP A 33 3.85 0.84 -15.49
CA ASP A 33 3.93 0.92 -16.97
C ASP A 33 4.15 -0.49 -17.58
N PRO A 34 3.24 -1.03 -18.41
CA PRO A 34 2.02 -0.41 -18.95
C PRO A 34 0.87 -0.22 -17.95
N GLY A 35 0.99 -0.75 -16.72
CA GLY A 35 -0.01 -0.60 -15.67
C GLY A 35 -1.05 -1.71 -15.63
N TYR A 36 -1.63 -1.91 -14.44
CA TYR A 36 -2.90 -2.63 -14.24
C TYR A 36 -4.00 -1.65 -13.86
N ASP A 37 -5.26 -2.04 -14.08
CA ASP A 37 -6.43 -1.24 -13.69
C ASP A 37 -6.60 -1.19 -12.17
N TRP A 38 -6.31 -2.29 -11.49
CA TRP A 38 -6.50 -2.48 -10.06
C TRP A 38 -5.31 -3.19 -9.41
N TYR A 39 -4.88 -2.69 -8.26
CA TYR A 39 -3.82 -3.26 -7.42
C TYR A 39 -4.42 -3.62 -6.06
N ILE A 40 -4.21 -4.84 -5.59
CA ILE A 40 -4.91 -5.37 -4.41
C ILE A 40 -3.89 -5.77 -3.36
N ARG A 41 -4.09 -5.32 -2.12
CA ARG A 41 -3.37 -5.82 -0.94
C ARG A 41 -4.29 -6.74 -0.16
N LEU A 42 -3.79 -7.92 0.19
CA LEU A 42 -4.42 -8.93 1.03
C LEU A 42 -3.40 -9.46 2.03
N ASP A 43 -3.88 -9.95 3.18
CA ASP A 43 -3.05 -10.71 4.12
C ASP A 43 -3.09 -12.21 3.74
N ASP A 44 -2.19 -13.04 4.29
CA ASP A 44 -2.02 -14.45 3.94
C ASP A 44 -3.17 -15.37 4.39
N ASP A 45 -4.02 -14.85 5.29
CA ASP A 45 -5.26 -15.46 5.77
C ASP A 45 -6.52 -14.87 5.10
N THR A 46 -6.35 -14.00 4.09
CA THR A 46 -7.46 -13.35 3.38
C THR A 46 -7.76 -14.05 2.04
N PHE A 47 -9.00 -14.52 1.88
CA PHE A 47 -9.43 -15.15 0.62
C PHE A 47 -10.26 -14.19 -0.27
N PRO A 48 -9.80 -13.85 -1.49
CA PRO A 48 -10.55 -13.00 -2.40
C PRO A 48 -11.72 -13.77 -3.02
N LEU A 49 -12.94 -13.28 -2.82
CA LEU A 49 -14.13 -13.86 -3.44
C LEU A 49 -14.19 -13.53 -4.95
N PRO A 50 -14.72 -14.44 -5.80
CA PRO A 50 -14.86 -14.19 -7.24
C PRO A 50 -15.66 -12.92 -7.58
N THR A 51 -16.59 -12.52 -6.71
CA THR A 51 -17.40 -11.31 -6.84
C THR A 51 -16.56 -10.03 -6.86
N LEU A 52 -15.35 -10.04 -6.27
CA LEU A 52 -14.47 -8.87 -6.27
C LEU A 52 -14.15 -8.42 -7.69
N ARG A 53 -13.85 -9.35 -8.59
CA ARG A 53 -13.58 -9.02 -10.00
C ARG A 53 -14.81 -8.41 -10.67
N GLN A 54 -15.98 -9.01 -10.48
CA GLN A 54 -17.23 -8.50 -11.05
C GLN A 54 -17.54 -7.09 -10.55
N PHE A 55 -17.24 -6.79 -9.29
CA PHE A 55 -17.37 -5.45 -8.75
C PHE A 55 -16.39 -4.48 -9.44
N LEU A 56 -15.10 -4.80 -9.46
CA LEU A 56 -14.07 -3.92 -10.03
C LEU A 56 -14.24 -3.67 -11.54
N ASP A 57 -14.77 -4.65 -12.29
CA ASP A 57 -15.08 -4.52 -13.73
C ASP A 57 -16.18 -3.45 -14.00
N THR A 58 -16.95 -3.07 -12.99
CA THR A 58 -17.99 -2.01 -13.10
C THR A 58 -17.50 -0.62 -12.69
N GLN A 59 -16.27 -0.50 -12.19
CA GLN A 59 -15.71 0.75 -11.68
C GLN A 59 -14.76 1.38 -12.71
N ASP A 60 -14.53 2.69 -12.61
CA ASP A 60 -13.59 3.41 -13.49
C ASP A 60 -12.19 3.46 -12.87
N PRO A 61 -11.19 2.73 -13.40
CA PRO A 61 -9.83 2.71 -12.86
C PRO A 61 -9.04 4.01 -13.14
N SER A 62 -9.59 4.92 -13.95
CA SER A 62 -9.03 6.26 -14.16
C SER A 62 -9.40 7.27 -13.07
N GLN A 63 -10.38 6.94 -12.21
CA GLN A 63 -10.68 7.72 -11.02
C GLN A 63 -9.74 7.31 -9.88
N PRO A 64 -9.17 8.27 -9.12
CA PRO A 64 -8.27 7.97 -8.01
C PRO A 64 -9.06 7.47 -6.78
N VAL A 65 -9.46 6.20 -6.82
CA VAL A 65 -10.25 5.55 -5.76
C VAL A 65 -9.52 4.39 -5.12
N VAL A 66 -9.86 4.15 -3.84
CA VAL A 66 -9.47 2.97 -3.08
C VAL A 66 -10.72 2.37 -2.44
N TYR A 67 -10.97 1.08 -2.68
CA TYR A 67 -12.06 0.33 -2.07
C TYR A 67 -11.53 -0.57 -0.96
N GLY A 68 -12.17 -0.52 0.20
CA GLY A 68 -11.82 -1.36 1.35
C GLY A 68 -12.78 -1.12 2.51
N SER A 69 -12.56 -1.83 3.61
CA SER A 69 -13.30 -1.62 4.85
C SER A 69 -12.61 -0.51 5.66
N ALA A 70 -13.29 0.59 5.95
CA ALA A 70 -12.75 1.61 6.84
C ALA A 70 -12.81 1.13 8.31
N LEU A 71 -11.70 1.25 9.04
CA LEU A 71 -11.64 0.97 10.48
C LEU A 71 -12.13 2.17 11.31
N TRP A 72 -11.96 3.38 10.79
CA TRP A 72 -12.42 4.62 11.42
C TRP A 72 -13.09 5.51 10.38
N GLU A 73 -14.33 5.90 10.65
CA GLU A 73 -15.17 6.68 9.73
C GLU A 73 -14.62 8.08 9.44
N ALA A 74 -13.76 8.62 10.32
CA ALA A 74 -13.26 9.99 10.23
C ALA A 74 -11.98 10.15 9.39
N ASP A 75 -11.09 9.14 9.39
CA ASP A 75 -9.70 9.34 8.92
C ASP A 75 -9.33 8.51 7.68
N GLY A 76 -10.29 7.72 7.16
CA GLY A 76 -10.08 6.94 5.94
C GLY A 76 -9.07 5.80 6.08
N PHE A 77 -8.74 5.39 7.32
CA PHE A 77 -7.84 4.26 7.56
C PHE A 77 -8.52 2.95 7.17
N LEU A 78 -7.98 2.27 6.16
CA LEU A 78 -8.51 1.00 5.68
C LEU A 78 -7.99 -0.16 6.53
N SER A 79 -8.90 -1.08 6.85
CA SER A 79 -8.60 -2.35 7.50
C SER A 79 -7.59 -3.15 6.69
N GLY A 80 -6.50 -3.53 7.34
CA GLY A 80 -5.48 -4.38 6.74
C GLY A 80 -6.03 -5.75 6.35
N GLY A 81 -6.71 -6.43 7.29
CA GLY A 81 -7.16 -7.81 7.13
C GLY A 81 -8.43 -7.99 6.29
N ALA A 82 -9.19 -6.93 6.03
CA ALA A 82 -10.27 -6.99 5.05
C ALA A 82 -9.74 -6.96 3.60
N GLY A 83 -8.48 -6.53 3.43
CA GLY A 83 -7.92 -6.21 2.14
C GLY A 83 -8.49 -4.94 1.54
N TRP A 84 -7.80 -4.45 0.51
CA TRP A 84 -8.23 -3.25 -0.22
C TRP A 84 -7.68 -3.22 -1.64
N ALA A 85 -8.42 -2.58 -2.54
CA ALA A 85 -8.13 -2.44 -3.95
C ALA A 85 -7.92 -0.96 -4.32
N MET A 86 -6.78 -0.66 -4.91
CA MET A 86 -6.39 0.67 -5.37
C MET A 86 -6.49 0.73 -6.90
N SER A 87 -7.15 1.77 -7.42
CA SER A 87 -7.20 2.05 -8.86
C SER A 87 -5.84 2.45 -9.42
N ARG A 88 -5.66 2.31 -10.73
CA ARG A 88 -4.48 2.82 -11.45
C ARG A 88 -4.20 4.29 -11.18
N ALA A 89 -5.23 5.13 -11.23
CA ALA A 89 -5.08 6.55 -10.96
C ALA A 89 -4.69 6.83 -9.50
N ALA A 90 -5.20 6.07 -8.54
CA ALA A 90 -4.77 6.20 -7.14
C ALA A 90 -3.31 5.78 -6.95
N LEU A 91 -2.85 4.71 -7.61
CA LEU A 91 -1.43 4.30 -7.53
C LEU A 91 -0.50 5.35 -8.14
N ALA A 92 -0.93 6.04 -9.21
CA ALA A 92 -0.17 7.12 -9.83
C ALA A 92 0.04 8.32 -8.89
N LEU A 93 -0.88 8.54 -7.93
CA LEU A 93 -0.74 9.56 -6.89
C LEU A 93 0.06 9.03 -5.69
N PHE A 94 -0.17 7.77 -5.30
CA PHE A 94 0.41 7.19 -4.10
C PHE A 94 1.89 6.85 -4.25
N GLY A 95 2.31 6.32 -5.40
CA GLY A 95 3.69 5.90 -5.65
C GLY A 95 4.73 7.02 -5.41
N PRO A 96 4.58 8.20 -6.05
CA PRO A 96 5.47 9.34 -5.80
C PRO A 96 5.47 9.80 -4.33
N ALA A 97 4.32 9.76 -3.66
CA ALA A 97 4.22 10.15 -2.25
C ALA A 97 4.99 9.19 -1.32
N ILE A 98 4.95 7.88 -1.59
CA ILE A 98 5.76 6.90 -0.86
C ILE A 98 7.25 7.13 -1.11
N ALA A 99 7.65 7.34 -2.37
CA ALA A 99 9.05 7.58 -2.70
C ALA A 99 9.62 8.81 -1.98
N ALA A 100 8.83 9.89 -1.89
CA ALA A 100 9.18 11.07 -1.10
C ALA A 100 9.29 10.75 0.40
N CYS A 101 8.31 10.04 0.96
CA CYS A 101 8.31 9.63 2.36
C CYS A 101 9.52 8.73 2.72
N GLU A 102 9.86 7.76 1.87
CA GLU A 102 11.05 6.92 2.05
C GLU A 102 12.35 7.74 1.95
N ALA A 103 12.42 8.72 1.06
CA ALA A 103 13.57 9.61 0.96
C ALA A 103 13.76 10.43 2.24
N GLU A 104 12.68 10.93 2.84
CA GLU A 104 12.72 11.63 4.12
C GLU A 104 13.12 10.71 5.29
N MET A 105 12.60 9.47 5.34
CA MET A 105 12.97 8.49 6.37
C MET A 105 14.46 8.10 6.30
N ARG A 106 15.04 8.00 5.10
CA ARG A 106 16.48 7.70 4.91
C ARG A 106 17.40 8.83 5.38
N VAL A 107 16.90 10.07 5.52
CA VAL A 107 17.69 11.25 5.91
C VAL A 107 17.71 11.48 7.43
N ARG A 108 16.76 10.92 8.20
CA ARG A 108 16.70 11.11 9.66
C ARG A 108 17.32 9.92 10.43
N PRO A 109 18.47 10.08 11.10
CA PRO A 109 19.02 9.01 11.94
C PRO A 109 18.09 8.77 13.14
N GLY A 110 17.48 7.57 13.22
CA GLY A 110 16.67 7.13 14.38
C GLY A 110 15.23 6.70 14.06
N CYS A 111 14.71 6.90 12.85
CA CYS A 111 13.37 6.45 12.47
C CYS A 111 13.40 4.97 12.04
N SER A 112 13.49 4.04 12.99
CA SER A 112 13.31 2.61 12.73
C SER A 112 11.83 2.22 12.84
N GLY A 113 11.07 2.53 11.79
CA GLY A 113 9.80 1.85 11.51
C GLY A 113 8.53 2.34 12.22
N SER A 114 8.58 3.38 13.04
CA SER A 114 7.39 4.12 13.46
C SER A 114 7.18 5.32 12.54
N PHE A 115 5.95 5.51 12.07
CA PHE A 115 5.49 6.73 11.41
C PHE A 115 6.04 7.93 12.20
N CYS A 116 6.67 8.89 11.51
CA CYS A 116 7.07 10.14 12.14
C CYS A 116 5.79 10.82 12.63
N GLU A 117 5.50 10.73 13.92
CA GLU A 117 4.51 11.59 14.55
C GLU A 117 5.13 12.99 14.58
N ASP A 118 4.64 13.86 13.71
CA ASP A 118 4.88 15.29 13.81
C ASP A 118 4.16 15.78 15.08
N VAL A 119 4.95 16.10 16.12
CA VAL A 119 4.60 17.05 17.18
C VAL A 119 5.40 18.32 16.97
#